data_AF-A0A7S3WQU1-F1
#
_entry.id   AF-A0A7S3WQU1-F1
#
_cell.length_a   1.000
_cell.length_b   1.000
_cell.length_c   1.000
_cell.angle_alpha   90.00
_cell.angle_beta   90.00
_cell.angle_gamma   90.00
#
_symmetry.space_group_name_H-M   'P 1'
#
loop_
_entity.id
_entity.type
_entity.pdbx_description
1 polymer ?
#
loop_
_entity_poly.entity_id
_entity_poly.type
_entity_poly.pdbx_seq_one_letter_code
_entity_poly.pdbx_strand_id
1 'polypeptide(L)'
;ELDAAMAEATKLRQEEKATNEQTIADSKDAQTAVAQALTVLKEFYEKAGDATALIQQQPEAPEIFDSPYKGMQSENGGVVGMLEVIESDFARLEADTKSAEAVAQKEYDTFMTDSKVDKSAKTKDIEHKTAKKQEESQALTVKNEDLEGTQKELDAALAYFDKLKPSCVDAGVSYDDRVGRRKEEIESLQEALRILNGEDI
;
A
#
# COMPACT_ATOMS: atom_id res chain seq x y z
N GLU A 1 -0.34 -7.84 -5.10
CA GLU A 1 0.53 -8.01 -3.92
C GLU A 1 -0.15 -7.54 -2.64
N LEU A 2 -0.53 -6.26 -2.52
CA LEU A 2 -1.15 -5.73 -1.30
C LEU A 2 -2.45 -6.45 -0.89
N ASP A 3 -3.33 -6.76 -1.84
CA ASP A 3 -4.57 -7.50 -1.57
C ASP A 3 -4.32 -8.92 -1.06
N ALA A 4 -3.27 -9.58 -1.56
CA ALA A 4 -2.89 -10.91 -1.11
C ALA A 4 -2.35 -10.86 0.32
N ALA A 5 -1.49 -9.88 0.62
CA ALA A 5 -0.97 -9.66 1.97
C ALA A 5 -2.08 -9.34 2.98
N MET A 6 -3.07 -8.53 2.61
CA MET A 6 -4.24 -8.25 3.45
C MET A 6 -5.08 -9.51 3.70
N ALA A 7 -5.27 -10.35 2.68
CA ALA A 7 -6.01 -11.60 2.82
C ALA A 7 -5.27 -12.61 3.72
N GLU A 8 -3.96 -12.74 3.55
CA GLU A 8 -3.11 -13.59 4.38
C GLU A 8 -3.08 -13.12 5.84
N ALA A 9 -2.91 -11.82 6.07
CA ALA A 9 -2.98 -11.23 7.40
C ALA A 9 -4.36 -11.48 8.06
N THR A 10 -5.45 -11.40 7.30
CA THR A 10 -6.80 -11.74 7.81
C THR A 10 -6.90 -13.19 8.25
N LYS A 11 -6.36 -14.10 7.44
CA LYS A 11 -6.38 -15.54 7.73
C LYS A 11 -5.59 -15.86 8.99
N LEU A 12 -4.34 -15.38 9.06
CA LEU A 12 -3.48 -15.56 10.23
C LEU A 12 -4.14 -14.98 11.48
N ARG A 13 -4.73 -13.78 11.37
CA ARG A 13 -5.42 -13.14 12.49
C ARG A 13 -6.59 -13.96 13.02
N GLN A 14 -7.37 -14.59 12.14
CA GLN A 14 -8.48 -15.46 12.54
C GLN A 14 -8.00 -16.72 13.26
N GLU A 15 -6.92 -17.34 12.77
CA GLU A 15 -6.31 -18.54 13.37
C GLU A 15 -5.69 -18.24 14.74
N GLU A 16 -4.94 -17.15 14.85
CA GLU A 16 -4.33 -16.69 16.10
C GLU A 16 -5.40 -16.30 17.12
N LYS A 17 -6.43 -15.56 16.70
CA LYS A 17 -7.54 -15.17 17.59
C LYS A 17 -8.21 -16.39 18.22
N ALA A 18 -8.55 -17.39 17.41
CA ALA A 18 -9.21 -18.60 17.89
C ALA A 18 -8.33 -19.33 18.91
N THR A 19 -7.03 -19.42 18.64
CA THR A 19 -6.05 -20.05 19.53
C THR A 19 -5.89 -19.28 20.85
N ASN A 20 -5.85 -17.95 20.79
CA ASN A 20 -5.73 -17.08 21.96
C ASN A 20 -6.99 -17.13 22.82
N GLU A 21 -8.18 -17.11 22.21
CA GLU A 21 -9.46 -17.24 22.91
C GLU A 21 -9.57 -18.58 23.65
N GLN A 22 -9.16 -19.68 23.00
CA GLN A 22 -9.10 -20.98 23.64
C GLN A 22 -8.09 -21.01 24.79
N THR A 23 -6.88 -20.49 24.58
CA THR A 23 -5.83 -20.46 25.62
C THR A 23 -6.27 -19.67 26.84
N ILE A 24 -6.97 -18.54 26.66
CA ILE A 24 -7.53 -17.74 27.74
C ILE A 24 -8.63 -18.51 28.49
N ALA A 25 -9.49 -19.23 27.78
CA ALA A 25 -10.53 -20.06 28.40
C ALA A 25 -9.93 -21.20 29.22
N ASP A 26 -9.03 -21.98 28.62
CA ASP A 26 -8.36 -23.12 29.25
C ASP A 26 -7.55 -22.67 30.48
N SER A 27 -6.89 -21.50 30.42
CA SER A 27 -6.14 -20.93 31.56
C SER A 27 -7.05 -20.55 32.72
N LYS A 28 -8.27 -20.06 32.47
CA LYS A 28 -9.24 -19.72 33.53
C LYS A 28 -9.82 -20.97 34.20
N ASP A 29 -10.15 -21.96 33.38
CA ASP A 29 -10.67 -23.23 33.89
C ASP A 29 -9.59 -23.95 34.71
N ALA A 30 -8.34 -23.92 34.25
CA ALA A 30 -7.20 -24.47 34.99
C ALA A 30 -6.94 -23.72 36.31
N GLN A 31 -6.98 -22.39 36.33
CA GLN A 31 -6.90 -21.61 37.59
C GLN A 31 -7.98 -22.05 38.58
N THR A 32 -9.22 -22.19 38.12
CA THR A 32 -10.34 -22.61 38.97
C THR A 32 -10.13 -24.02 39.53
N ALA A 33 -9.70 -24.96 38.68
CA ALA A 33 -9.44 -26.34 39.09
C ALA A 33 -8.28 -26.45 40.09
N VAL A 34 -7.19 -25.71 39.86
CA VAL A 34 -6.02 -25.68 40.75
C VAL A 34 -6.37 -25.04 42.08
N ALA A 35 -7.13 -23.93 42.10
CA ALA A 35 -7.61 -23.31 43.33
C ALA A 35 -8.49 -24.26 44.17
N GLN A 36 -9.36 -25.03 43.52
CA GLN A 36 -10.16 -26.06 44.19
C GLN A 36 -9.28 -27.18 44.76
N ALA A 37 -8.31 -27.68 43.98
CA ALA A 37 -7.37 -28.71 44.43
C ALA A 37 -6.52 -28.23 45.62
N LEU A 38 -6.04 -26.99 45.58
CA LEU A 38 -5.34 -26.35 46.69
C LEU A 38 -6.20 -26.27 47.95
N THR A 39 -7.49 -25.94 47.81
CA THR A 39 -8.44 -25.90 48.93
C THR A 39 -8.59 -27.28 49.58
N VAL A 40 -8.82 -28.32 48.77
CA VAL A 40 -8.98 -29.71 49.26
C VAL A 40 -7.71 -30.22 49.93
N LEU A 41 -6.53 -29.96 49.33
CA LEU A 41 -5.25 -30.38 49.89
C LEU A 41 -4.93 -29.66 51.20
N LYS A 42 -5.18 -28.33 51.27
CA LYS A 42 -5.01 -27.56 52.50
C LYS A 42 -5.89 -28.10 53.62
N GLU A 43 -7.19 -28.32 53.35
CA GLU A 43 -8.10 -28.91 54.33
C GLU A 43 -7.68 -30.33 54.78
N PHE A 44 -7.21 -31.16 53.85
CA PHE A 44 -6.75 -32.52 54.17
C PHE A 44 -5.55 -32.49 55.12
N TYR A 45 -4.57 -31.62 54.84
CA TYR A 45 -3.35 -31.53 55.64
C TYR A 45 -3.54 -30.83 56.99
N GLU A 46 -4.47 -29.87 57.07
CA GLU A 46 -4.93 -29.31 58.35
C GLU A 46 -5.58 -30.39 59.21
N LYS A 47 -6.57 -31.13 58.67
CA LYS A 47 -7.26 -32.22 59.39
C LYS A 47 -6.31 -33.36 59.79
N ALA A 48 -5.32 -33.70 58.96
CA ALA A 48 -4.31 -34.70 59.29
C ALA A 48 -3.34 -34.23 60.40
N GLY A 49 -3.06 -32.93 60.47
CA GLY A 49 -2.31 -32.32 61.58
C GLY A 49 -3.08 -32.32 62.89
N ASP A 50 -4.37 -31.99 62.84
CA ASP A 50 -5.24 -32.06 64.02
C ASP A 50 -5.43 -33.50 64.51
N ALA A 51 -5.59 -34.47 63.59
CA ALA A 51 -5.70 -35.88 63.93
C ALA A 51 -4.43 -36.43 64.60
N THR A 52 -3.25 -36.00 64.18
CA THR A 52 -1.97 -36.39 64.83
C THR A 52 -1.74 -35.67 66.16
N ALA A 53 -2.27 -34.46 66.35
CA ALA A 53 -2.28 -33.77 67.63
C ALA A 53 -3.25 -34.42 68.65
N LEU A 54 -4.39 -34.94 68.18
CA LEU A 54 -5.39 -35.64 69.03
C LEU A 54 -5.02 -37.08 69.40
N ILE A 55 -4.06 -37.71 68.71
CA ILE A 55 -3.58 -39.08 69.00
C ILE A 55 -2.85 -39.18 70.35
N GLN A 56 -2.51 -38.06 71.01
CA GLN A 56 -2.00 -38.10 72.38
C GLN A 56 -3.01 -38.64 73.42
N GLN A 57 -4.28 -38.91 73.06
CA GLN A 57 -5.32 -39.32 74.03
C GLN A 57 -6.23 -40.53 73.69
N GLN A 58 -6.01 -41.36 72.66
CA GLN A 58 -6.88 -42.54 72.41
C GLN A 58 -6.16 -43.80 71.84
N PRO A 59 -6.78 -45.01 71.95
CA PRO A 59 -6.09 -46.30 72.15
C PRO A 59 -5.24 -46.79 70.98
N GLU A 60 -4.32 -47.70 71.31
CA GLU A 60 -3.40 -48.36 70.37
C GLU A 60 -4.08 -48.83 69.08
N ALA A 61 -3.43 -48.52 67.95
CA ALA A 61 -3.90 -48.88 66.61
C ALA A 61 -3.95 -50.42 66.43
N PRO A 62 -4.88 -50.95 65.61
CA PRO A 62 -4.94 -52.39 65.30
C PRO A 62 -3.60 -52.92 64.76
N GLU A 63 -3.17 -54.10 65.21
CA GLU A 63 -1.87 -54.76 64.90
C GLU A 63 -1.54 -54.97 63.41
N ILE A 64 -2.44 -54.60 62.51
CA ILE A 64 -2.29 -54.71 61.06
C ILE A 64 -1.55 -53.51 60.43
N PHE A 65 -1.39 -52.41 61.18
CA PHE A 65 -0.68 -51.22 60.74
C PHE A 65 0.56 -51.00 61.61
N ASP A 66 1.75 -51.15 61.04
CA ASP A 66 3.05 -50.97 61.73
C ASP A 66 3.24 -49.54 62.30
N SER A 67 2.46 -48.56 61.81
CA SER A 67 2.44 -47.20 62.34
C SER A 67 1.16 -46.45 61.93
N PRO A 68 0.68 -45.49 62.74
CA PRO A 68 -0.41 -44.60 62.36
C PRO A 68 -0.03 -43.80 61.10
N TYR A 69 -0.87 -43.80 60.07
CA TYR A 69 -0.65 -42.99 58.87
C TYR A 69 -0.72 -41.49 59.24
N LYS A 70 0.44 -40.83 59.36
CA LYS A 70 0.55 -39.42 59.73
C LYS A 70 0.33 -38.46 58.55
N GLY A 71 -0.27 -38.92 57.46
CA GLY A 71 -0.56 -38.07 56.28
C GLY A 71 0.67 -37.51 55.56
N MET A 72 1.85 -38.14 55.70
CA MET A 72 3.11 -37.72 55.06
C MET A 72 3.44 -36.22 55.23
N GLN A 73 3.18 -35.67 56.43
CA GLN A 73 3.25 -34.23 56.68
C GLN A 73 4.57 -33.52 56.31
N SER A 74 5.69 -34.25 56.28
CA SER A 74 6.99 -33.71 55.90
C SER A 74 7.13 -33.40 54.41
N GLU A 75 6.26 -33.94 53.53
CA GLU A 75 6.30 -33.74 52.07
C GLU A 75 5.19 -32.80 51.55
N ASN A 76 4.26 -32.38 52.42
CA ASN A 76 3.09 -31.56 52.06
C ASN A 76 3.44 -30.21 51.40
N GLY A 77 4.54 -29.59 51.83
CA GLY A 77 4.94 -28.26 51.34
C GLY A 77 5.32 -28.25 49.86
N GLY A 78 5.82 -29.38 49.33
CA GLY A 78 6.28 -29.47 47.95
C GLY A 78 5.14 -29.46 46.94
N VAL A 79 4.09 -30.25 47.19
CA VAL A 79 2.94 -30.37 46.26
C VAL A 79 2.07 -29.12 46.29
N VAL A 80 1.80 -28.56 47.46
CA VAL A 80 1.03 -27.31 47.59
C VAL A 80 1.79 -26.15 46.93
N GLY A 81 3.09 -26.01 47.21
CA GLY A 81 3.90 -24.98 46.57
C GLY A 81 3.97 -25.14 45.04
N MET A 82 4.06 -26.37 44.52
CA MET A 82 4.01 -26.62 43.08
C MET A 82 2.67 -26.21 42.47
N LEU A 83 1.55 -26.50 43.12
CA LEU A 83 0.22 -26.10 42.64
C LEU A 83 0.01 -24.58 42.71
N GLU A 84 0.53 -23.90 43.73
CA GLU A 84 0.49 -22.41 43.82
C GLU A 84 1.32 -21.76 42.70
N VAL A 85 2.47 -22.34 42.35
CA VAL A 85 3.26 -21.88 41.18
C VAL A 85 2.49 -22.11 39.88
N ILE A 86 1.88 -23.28 39.70
CA ILE A 86 1.06 -23.59 38.52
C ILE A 86 -0.13 -22.62 38.40
N GLU A 87 -0.81 -22.30 39.49
CA GLU A 87 -1.91 -21.32 39.52
C GLU A 87 -1.42 -19.94 39.06
N SER A 88 -0.30 -19.47 39.61
CA SER A 88 0.33 -18.22 39.21
C SER A 88 0.76 -18.22 37.74
N ASP A 89 1.24 -19.35 37.22
CA ASP A 89 1.64 -19.48 35.83
C ASP A 89 0.44 -19.41 34.88
N PHE A 90 -0.71 -20.02 35.23
CA PHE A 90 -1.93 -19.86 34.44
C PHE A 90 -2.49 -18.43 34.48
N ALA A 91 -2.44 -17.78 35.65
CA ALA A 91 -2.86 -16.38 35.77
C ALA A 91 -1.97 -15.46 34.91
N ARG A 92 -0.65 -15.69 34.91
CA ARG A 92 0.30 -14.98 34.05
C ARG A 92 0.04 -15.27 32.57
N LEU A 93 -0.13 -16.54 32.19
CA LEU A 93 -0.42 -16.95 30.82
C LEU A 93 -1.68 -16.27 30.29
N GLU A 94 -2.75 -16.20 31.09
CA GLU A 94 -3.99 -15.50 30.72
C GLU A 94 -3.74 -14.01 30.47
N ALA A 95 -3.04 -13.33 31.38
CA ALA A 95 -2.75 -11.91 31.29
C ALA A 95 -1.87 -11.59 30.07
N ASP A 96 -0.79 -12.35 29.88
CA ASP A 96 0.15 -12.19 28.76
C ASP A 96 -0.55 -12.46 27.43
N THR A 97 -1.37 -13.51 27.33
CA THR A 97 -2.13 -13.83 26.12
C THR A 97 -3.15 -12.74 25.79
N LYS A 98 -3.88 -12.22 26.78
CA LYS A 98 -4.81 -11.09 26.58
C LYS A 98 -4.09 -9.83 26.10
N SER A 99 -2.92 -9.53 26.68
CA SER A 99 -2.13 -8.38 26.29
C SER A 99 -1.60 -8.53 24.86
N ALA A 100 -1.04 -9.70 24.54
CA ALA A 100 -0.55 -10.02 23.19
C ALA A 100 -1.67 -9.95 22.14
N GLU A 101 -2.84 -10.49 22.45
CA GLU A 101 -4.03 -10.43 21.59
C GLU A 101 -4.48 -8.99 21.30
N ALA A 102 -4.47 -8.11 22.32
CA ALA A 102 -4.81 -6.70 22.14
C ALA A 102 -3.79 -5.96 21.25
N VAL A 103 -2.50 -6.27 21.41
CA VAL A 103 -1.43 -5.72 20.56
C VAL A 103 -1.58 -6.22 19.12
N ALA A 104 -1.72 -7.54 18.93
CA ALA A 104 -1.90 -8.15 17.62
C ALA A 104 -3.13 -7.61 16.88
N GLN A 105 -4.25 -7.41 17.60
CA GLN A 105 -5.45 -6.80 17.03
C GLN A 105 -5.18 -5.36 16.56
N LYS A 106 -4.48 -4.56 17.35
CA LYS A 106 -4.14 -3.17 17.00
C LYS A 106 -3.20 -3.11 15.79
N GLU A 107 -2.19 -3.96 15.74
CA GLU A 107 -1.25 -4.05 14.61
C GLU A 107 -1.97 -4.45 13.33
N TYR A 108 -2.86 -5.44 13.41
CA TYR A 108 -3.72 -5.86 12.31
C TYR A 108 -4.61 -4.71 11.80
N ASP A 109 -5.30 -4.00 12.70
CA ASP A 109 -6.18 -2.90 12.33
C ASP A 109 -5.41 -1.74 11.69
N THR A 110 -4.21 -1.46 12.19
CA THR A 110 -3.29 -0.46 11.64
C THR A 110 -2.85 -0.87 10.23
N PHE A 111 -2.33 -2.08 10.08
CA PHE A 111 -1.89 -2.63 8.80
C PHE A 111 -3.02 -2.60 7.76
N MET A 112 -4.23 -3.01 8.15
CA MET A 112 -5.39 -3.01 7.26
C MET A 112 -5.84 -1.61 6.84
N THR A 113 -5.75 -0.65 7.75
CA THR A 113 -6.11 0.74 7.47
C THR A 113 -5.09 1.37 6.52
N ASP A 114 -3.80 1.25 6.84
CA ASP A 114 -2.70 1.79 6.03
C ASP A 114 -2.70 1.17 4.64
N SER A 115 -2.92 -0.14 4.54
CA SER A 115 -3.02 -0.85 3.27
C SER A 115 -4.19 -0.34 2.42
N LYS A 116 -5.37 -0.10 3.01
CA LYS A 116 -6.52 0.46 2.28
C LYS A 116 -6.25 1.87 1.76
N VAL A 117 -5.62 2.71 2.59
CA VAL A 117 -5.24 4.08 2.21
C VAL A 117 -4.23 4.05 1.07
N ASP A 118 -3.17 3.24 1.20
CA ASP A 118 -2.14 3.11 0.17
C ASP A 118 -2.74 2.59 -1.14
N LYS A 119 -3.59 1.56 -1.09
CA LYS A 119 -4.30 1.04 -2.27
C LYS A 119 -5.11 2.12 -2.97
N SER A 120 -5.87 2.91 -2.21
CA SER A 120 -6.69 3.99 -2.79
C SER A 120 -5.81 5.07 -3.43
N ALA A 121 -4.73 5.47 -2.74
CA ALA A 121 -3.78 6.46 -3.25
C ALA A 121 -3.13 5.97 -4.55
N LYS A 122 -2.56 4.76 -4.55
CA LYS A 122 -1.94 4.17 -5.75
C LYS A 122 -2.93 4.02 -6.92
N THR A 123 -4.17 3.65 -6.64
CA THR A 123 -5.21 3.51 -7.68
C THR A 123 -5.48 4.86 -8.36
N LYS A 124 -5.69 5.93 -7.58
CA LYS A 124 -5.85 7.29 -8.12
C LYS A 124 -4.62 7.78 -8.89
N ASP A 125 -3.44 7.45 -8.38
CA ASP A 125 -2.17 7.77 -9.03
C ASP A 125 -2.06 7.10 -10.40
N ILE A 126 -2.45 5.83 -10.50
CA ILE A 126 -2.49 5.08 -11.77
C ILE A 126 -3.49 5.72 -12.73
N GLU A 127 -4.70 6.04 -12.27
CA GLU A 127 -5.72 6.69 -13.08
C GLU A 127 -5.22 8.03 -13.65
N HIS A 128 -4.68 8.89 -12.79
CA HIS A 128 -4.16 10.19 -13.19
C HIS A 128 -2.97 10.07 -14.16
N LYS A 129 -2.01 9.18 -13.87
CA LYS A 129 -0.86 8.94 -14.76
C LYS A 129 -1.29 8.35 -16.10
N THR A 130 -2.30 7.49 -16.11
CA THR A 130 -2.85 6.91 -17.35
C THR A 130 -3.54 7.97 -18.19
N ALA A 131 -4.37 8.82 -17.57
CA ALA A 131 -5.03 9.93 -18.25
C ALA A 131 -4.00 10.91 -18.84
N LYS A 132 -3.00 11.31 -18.04
CA LYS A 132 -1.93 12.20 -18.51
C LYS A 132 -1.13 11.57 -19.65
N LYS A 133 -0.79 10.28 -19.56
CA LYS A 133 -0.11 9.58 -20.65
C LYS A 133 -0.92 9.64 -21.94
N GLN A 134 -2.23 9.44 -21.86
CA GLN A 134 -3.11 9.49 -23.02
C GLN A 134 -3.16 10.89 -23.63
N GLU A 135 -3.34 11.93 -22.80
CA GLU A 135 -3.34 13.33 -23.24
C GLU A 135 -2.04 13.71 -23.95
N GLU A 136 -0.89 13.43 -23.33
CA GLU A 136 0.43 13.71 -23.91
C GLU A 136 0.69 12.91 -25.19
N SER A 137 0.20 11.67 -25.26
CA SER A 137 0.31 10.85 -26.49
C SER A 137 -0.52 11.44 -27.63
N GLN A 138 -1.72 11.94 -27.35
CA GLN A 138 -2.55 12.61 -28.34
C GLN A 138 -1.92 13.93 -28.79
N ALA A 139 -1.43 14.74 -27.85
CA ALA A 139 -0.75 15.99 -28.15
C ALA A 139 0.49 15.74 -29.03
N LEU A 140 1.26 14.69 -28.74
CA LEU A 140 2.42 14.30 -29.54
C LEU A 140 2.03 13.92 -30.98
N THR A 141 0.95 13.16 -31.16
CA THR A 141 0.45 12.83 -32.51
C THR A 141 0.07 14.09 -33.28
N VAL A 142 -0.75 14.96 -32.69
CA VAL A 142 -1.18 16.22 -33.32
C VAL A 142 0.03 17.09 -33.67
N LYS A 143 1.01 17.21 -32.77
CA LYS A 143 2.21 18.01 -33.02
C LYS A 143 3.09 17.46 -34.13
N ASN A 144 3.15 16.14 -34.29
CA ASN A 144 3.85 15.52 -35.42
C ASN A 144 3.12 15.79 -36.75
N GLU A 145 1.79 15.71 -36.77
CA GLU A 145 0.98 16.04 -37.95
C GLU A 145 1.12 17.53 -38.33
N ASP A 146 1.04 18.44 -37.34
CA ASP A 146 1.30 19.87 -37.51
C ASP A 146 2.68 20.13 -38.10
N LEU A 147 3.72 19.46 -37.55
CA LEU A 147 5.10 19.60 -38.01
C LEU A 147 5.24 19.13 -39.47
N GLU A 148 4.67 17.98 -39.82
CA GLU A 148 4.70 17.47 -41.19
C GLU A 148 3.97 18.42 -42.15
N GLY A 149 2.81 18.93 -41.76
CA GLY A 149 2.04 19.89 -42.56
C GLY A 149 2.79 21.20 -42.79
N THR A 150 3.30 21.81 -41.72
CA THR A 150 4.05 23.07 -41.79
C THR A 150 5.36 22.93 -42.57
N GLN A 151 6.04 21.79 -42.47
CA GLN A 151 7.22 21.52 -43.29
C GLN A 151 6.87 21.48 -44.78
N LYS A 152 5.76 20.81 -45.17
CA LYS A 152 5.29 20.79 -46.56
C LYS A 152 4.94 22.19 -47.07
N GLU A 153 4.28 23.01 -46.25
CA GLU A 153 3.96 24.40 -46.60
C GLU A 153 5.22 25.25 -46.78
N LEU A 154 6.20 25.11 -45.89
CA LEU A 154 7.49 25.79 -45.98
C LEU A 154 8.23 25.40 -47.25
N ASP A 155 8.32 24.10 -47.55
CA ASP A 155 8.97 23.59 -48.76
C ASP A 155 8.30 24.13 -50.04
N ALA A 156 6.97 24.18 -50.06
CA ALA A 156 6.21 24.74 -51.17
C ALA A 156 6.45 26.26 -51.33
N ALA A 157 6.49 27.00 -50.21
CA ALA A 157 6.76 28.44 -50.21
C ALA A 157 8.18 28.75 -50.70
N LEU A 158 9.18 27.98 -50.27
CA LEU A 158 10.56 28.10 -50.75
C LEU A 158 10.67 27.81 -52.24
N ALA A 159 10.03 26.73 -52.72
CA ALA A 159 10.01 26.40 -54.14
C ALA A 159 9.33 27.49 -55.00
N TYR A 160 8.29 28.15 -54.47
CA TYR A 160 7.65 29.29 -55.13
C TYR A 160 8.55 30.53 -55.12
N PHE A 161 9.18 30.82 -53.98
CA PHE A 161 10.13 31.92 -53.83
C PHE A 161 11.28 31.79 -54.83
N ASP A 162 11.87 30.60 -54.97
CA ASP A 162 12.95 30.34 -55.92
C ASP A 162 12.52 30.53 -57.37
N LYS A 163 11.26 30.25 -57.72
CA LYS A 163 10.71 30.55 -59.05
C LYS A 163 10.55 32.05 -59.31
N LEU A 164 10.19 32.83 -58.29
CA LEU A 164 10.03 34.28 -58.42
C LEU A 164 11.35 35.03 -58.40
N LYS A 165 12.36 34.53 -57.69
CA LYS A 165 13.64 35.20 -57.45
C LYS A 165 14.33 35.71 -58.73
N PRO A 166 14.43 34.94 -59.84
CA PRO A 166 15.00 35.45 -61.09
C PRO A 166 14.25 36.65 -61.67
N SER A 167 12.91 36.68 -61.52
CA SER A 167 12.05 37.71 -62.09
C SER A 167 11.90 38.95 -61.22
N CYS A 168 12.05 38.81 -59.89
CA CYS A 168 11.76 39.88 -58.92
C CYS A 168 13.03 40.43 -58.25
N VAL A 169 14.09 39.64 -58.13
CA VAL A 169 15.31 40.01 -57.39
C VAL A 169 16.51 40.09 -58.32
N ASP A 170 16.69 39.10 -59.21
CA ASP A 170 17.87 39.00 -60.08
C ASP A 170 17.64 39.59 -61.48
N ALA A 171 16.52 40.27 -61.72
CA ALA A 171 16.14 40.76 -63.06
C ALA A 171 17.14 41.79 -63.63
N GLY A 172 18.03 42.36 -62.82
CA GLY A 172 19.15 43.20 -63.27
C GLY A 172 18.78 44.53 -63.95
N VAL A 173 17.50 44.78 -64.20
CA VAL A 173 16.96 46.02 -64.75
C VAL A 173 16.18 46.74 -63.68
N SER A 174 16.56 47.99 -63.38
CA SER A 174 15.85 48.81 -62.41
C SER A 174 14.43 49.10 -62.90
N TYR A 175 13.51 49.42 -61.98
CA TYR A 175 12.16 49.84 -62.34
C TYR A 175 12.21 51.04 -63.32
N ASP A 176 13.11 51.99 -63.07
CA ASP A 176 13.28 53.19 -63.89
C ASP A 176 13.73 52.84 -65.31
N ASP A 177 14.67 51.89 -65.47
CA ASP A 177 15.10 51.42 -66.80
C ASP A 177 13.95 50.73 -67.56
N ARG A 178 13.09 49.97 -66.85
CA ARG A 178 11.92 49.32 -67.47
C ARG A 178 10.87 50.35 -67.89
N VAL A 179 10.67 51.41 -67.09
CA VAL A 179 9.76 52.51 -67.43
C VAL A 179 10.31 53.31 -68.62
N GLY A 180 11.60 53.61 -68.64
CA GLY A 180 12.27 54.31 -69.74
C GLY A 180 12.10 53.57 -71.06
N ARG A 181 12.45 52.28 -71.11
CA ARG A 181 12.30 51.45 -72.33
C ARG A 181 10.86 51.37 -72.84
N ARG A 182 9.88 51.28 -71.92
CA ARG A 182 8.46 51.30 -72.30
C ARG A 182 8.03 52.65 -72.87
N LYS A 183 8.56 53.75 -72.34
CA LYS A 183 8.27 55.09 -72.84
C LYS A 183 8.81 55.26 -74.27
N GLU A 184 10.05 54.83 -74.50
CA GLU A 184 10.66 54.83 -75.85
C GLU A 184 9.87 53.96 -76.83
N GLU A 185 9.41 52.77 -76.41
CA GLU A 185 8.57 51.89 -77.22
C GLU A 185 7.22 52.55 -77.54
N ILE A 186 6.58 53.21 -76.57
CA ILE A 186 5.32 53.95 -76.77
C ILE A 186 5.52 55.10 -77.77
N GLU A 187 6.59 55.88 -77.63
CA GLU A 187 6.90 56.98 -78.54
C GLU A 187 7.13 56.45 -79.97
N SER A 188 7.88 55.34 -80.13
CA SER A 188 8.08 54.70 -81.43
C SER A 188 6.80 54.16 -82.04
N LEU A 189 5.90 53.57 -81.24
CA LEU A 189 4.61 53.05 -81.72
C LEU A 189 3.66 54.19 -82.09
N GLN A 190 3.67 55.29 -81.34
CA GLN A 190 2.91 56.49 -81.68
C GLN A 190 3.39 57.12 -82.98
N GLU A 191 4.71 57.16 -83.21
CA GLU A 191 5.27 57.64 -84.47
C GLU A 191 4.86 56.74 -85.64
N ALA A 192 4.98 55.42 -85.49
CA ALA A 192 4.54 54.48 -86.53
C ALA A 192 3.04 54.61 -86.83
N LEU A 193 2.22 54.87 -85.80
CA LEU A 193 0.78 55.10 -85.94
C LEU A 193 0.47 56.44 -86.63
N ARG A 194 1.25 57.48 -86.38
CA ARG A 194 1.16 58.78 -87.07
C ARG A 194 1.48 58.65 -88.57
N ILE A 195 2.55 57.92 -88.89
CA ILE A 195 2.91 57.55 -90.27
C ILE A 195 1.79 56.76 -90.95
N LEU A 196 1.21 55.76 -90.27
CA LEU A 196 0.14 54.92 -90.82
C LEU A 196 -1.20 55.67 -91.01
N ASN A 197 -1.47 56.68 -90.16
CA ASN A 197 -2.65 57.53 -90.27
C ASN A 197 -2.48 58.67 -91.29
N GLY A 198 -1.31 58.78 -91.92
CA GLY A 198 -1.02 59.79 -92.93
C GLY A 198 -0.82 61.20 -92.37
N GLU A 199 -0.54 61.32 -91.07
CA GLU A 199 -0.25 62.59 -90.40
C GLU A 199 1.21 63.05 -90.61
N ASP A 200 2.08 62.17 -91.15
CA ASP A 200 3.50 62.44 -91.49
C ASP A 200 3.81 62.40 -93.00
N ILE A 201 2.82 62.72 -93.86
CA ILE A 201 3.04 63.06 -95.30
C ILE A 201 2.79 64.56 -95.50
#